data_AF-A0A8T4YXK9-F1
#
_entry.id   AF-A0A8T4YXK9-F1
#
_cell.length_a   1.000
_cell.length_b   1.000
_cell.length_c   1.000
_cell.angle_alpha   90.00
_cell.angle_beta   90.00
_cell.angle_gamma   90.00
#
_symmetry.space_group_name_H-M   'P 1'
#
loop_
_entity.id
_entity.type
_entity.pdbx_description
1 polymer ?
#
loop_
_entity_poly.entity_id
_entity_poly.type
_entity_poly.pdbx_seq_one_letter_code
_entity_poly.pdbx_strand_id
1 'polypeptide(L)'
;MIFPVLGAPGVSALYVSAAVYVPLAIWMGMWGCLAGYVSCFFLGLWPSGYSPLLSGVWSVADFLEGLMPLLFFRMLKVDPDFTIKRPTAAKVFKPLVAVGLALLIVGLIVQVYLGAAYGEPFVSVYRYALYFGLALSVIGILVGAFVGEKRTWGTYILSGVILASVVSGAWGAWSLTLIPGLSPLPAELFPVVFTGWAIGDIIVLAIIGTALLTALTPMIKRSPIYVKRWWT
;
A
#
# COMPACT_ATOMS: atom_id res chain seq x y z
N MET A 1 3.94 -11.59 2.76
CA MET A 1 4.62 -11.56 4.08
C MET A 1 3.75 -10.71 4.98
N ILE A 2 3.21 -11.28 6.06
CA ILE A 2 2.34 -10.59 7.01
C ILE A 2 3.23 -10.10 8.15
N PHE A 3 3.36 -8.79 8.34
CA PHE A 3 4.06 -8.24 9.50
C PHE A 3 3.08 -8.18 10.66
N PRO A 4 3.26 -8.83 11.80
CA PRO A 4 2.20 -8.88 12.80
C PRO A 4 1.89 -7.48 13.39
N VAL A 5 0.62 -7.12 13.50
CA VAL A 5 0.19 -6.05 14.40
C VAL A 5 0.37 -6.55 15.84
N LEU A 6 1.10 -5.81 16.66
CA LEU A 6 1.29 -6.15 18.07
C LEU A 6 -0.08 -6.27 18.77
N GLY A 7 -0.41 -7.48 19.26
CA GLY A 7 -1.69 -7.77 19.93
C GLY A 7 -2.81 -8.30 19.03
N ALA A 8 -2.62 -8.42 17.71
CA ALA A 8 -3.61 -9.00 16.80
C ALA A 8 -2.97 -10.03 15.84
N PRO A 9 -2.85 -11.30 16.28
CA PRO A 9 -2.30 -12.38 15.45
C PRO A 9 -3.07 -12.52 14.13
N GLY A 10 -2.33 -12.65 13.01
CA GLY A 10 -2.91 -12.82 11.67
C GLY A 10 -3.18 -11.53 10.88
N VAL A 11 -2.95 -10.35 11.46
CA VAL A 11 -3.09 -9.05 10.77
C VAL A 11 -1.73 -8.50 10.35
N SER A 12 -1.62 -8.03 9.10
CA SER A 12 -0.39 -7.43 8.57
C SER A 12 -0.31 -5.93 8.85
N ALA A 13 0.74 -5.49 9.53
CA ALA A 13 1.17 -4.12 9.76
C ALA A 13 2.01 -3.55 8.60
N LEU A 14 2.39 -4.35 7.59
CA LEU A 14 3.02 -3.87 6.35
C LEU A 14 2.56 -4.76 5.21
N TYR A 15 1.54 -4.34 4.48
CA TYR A 15 0.93 -5.15 3.44
C TYR A 15 1.50 -4.83 2.06
N VAL A 16 2.65 -5.43 1.71
CA VAL A 16 3.40 -5.11 0.48
C VAL A 16 2.59 -5.26 -0.81
N SER A 17 1.60 -6.15 -0.84
CA SER A 17 0.69 -6.33 -1.98
C SER A 17 -0.13 -5.07 -2.29
N ALA A 18 -0.55 -4.30 -1.28
CA ALA A 18 -1.22 -3.01 -1.49
C ALA A 18 -0.41 -2.09 -2.39
N ALA A 19 0.89 -2.01 -2.14
CA ALA A 19 1.79 -1.20 -2.95
C ALA A 19 1.91 -1.67 -4.40
N VAL A 20 1.47 -2.88 -4.75
CA VAL A 20 1.44 -3.38 -6.13
C VAL A 20 0.08 -3.12 -6.77
N TYR A 21 -1.02 -3.58 -6.17
CA TYR A 21 -2.32 -3.50 -6.81
C TYR A 21 -2.92 -2.09 -6.80
N VAL A 22 -2.52 -1.21 -5.87
CA VAL A 22 -2.97 0.19 -5.88
C VAL A 22 -2.43 0.95 -7.10
N PRO A 23 -1.13 0.88 -7.45
CA PRO A 23 -0.64 1.36 -8.75
C PRO A 23 -1.33 0.69 -9.94
N LEU A 24 -1.57 -0.63 -9.88
CA LEU A 24 -2.32 -1.32 -10.94
C LEU A 24 -3.74 -0.76 -11.08
N ALA A 25 -4.41 -0.36 -10.00
CA ALA A 25 -5.74 0.24 -10.09
C ALA A 25 -5.70 1.60 -10.80
N ILE A 26 -4.67 2.42 -10.55
CA ILE A 26 -4.46 3.68 -11.27
C ILE A 26 -4.22 3.42 -12.76
N TRP A 27 -3.41 2.43 -13.11
CA TRP A 27 -3.02 2.15 -14.51
C TRP A 27 -4.05 1.34 -15.31
N MET A 28 -4.62 0.32 -14.70
CA MET A 28 -5.47 -0.70 -15.35
C MET A 28 -6.95 -0.56 -14.96
N GLY A 29 -7.31 0.46 -14.17
CA GLY A 29 -8.69 0.69 -13.79
C GLY A 29 -9.21 -0.37 -12.82
N MET A 30 -10.46 -0.79 -13.03
CA MET A 30 -11.12 -1.77 -12.18
C MET A 30 -10.43 -3.14 -12.19
N TRP A 31 -9.66 -3.46 -13.24
CA TRP A 31 -8.84 -4.67 -13.28
C TRP A 31 -7.78 -4.70 -12.17
N GLY A 32 -7.20 -3.54 -11.83
CA GLY A 32 -6.28 -3.45 -10.69
C GLY A 32 -6.99 -3.60 -9.34
N CYS A 33 -8.21 -3.08 -9.22
CA CYS A 33 -9.05 -3.27 -8.02
C CYS A 33 -9.42 -4.75 -7.83
N LEU A 34 -9.79 -5.43 -8.93
CA LEU A 34 -10.05 -6.87 -8.92
C LEU A 34 -8.79 -7.69 -8.62
N ALA A 35 -7.62 -7.26 -9.09
CA ALA A 35 -6.37 -7.93 -8.75
C ALA A 35 -6.13 -7.91 -7.23
N GLY A 36 -6.37 -6.75 -6.57
CA GLY A 36 -6.37 -6.63 -5.11
C GLY A 36 -7.36 -7.61 -4.46
N TYR A 37 -8.65 -7.49 -4.82
CA TYR A 37 -9.71 -8.36 -4.29
C TYR A 37 -9.39 -9.85 -4.41
N VAL A 38 -9.06 -10.32 -5.62
CA VAL A 38 -8.81 -11.75 -5.88
C VAL A 38 -7.58 -12.22 -5.13
N SER A 39 -6.52 -11.41 -5.07
CA SER A 39 -5.32 -11.77 -4.30
C SER A 39 -5.62 -11.89 -2.80
N CYS A 40 -6.39 -10.96 -2.25
CA CYS A 40 -6.78 -10.93 -0.85
C CYS A 40 -7.73 -12.08 -0.50
N PHE A 41 -8.63 -12.43 -1.42
CA PHE A 41 -9.52 -13.58 -1.26
C PHE A 41 -8.72 -14.89 -1.12
N PHE A 42 -7.70 -15.10 -1.96
CA PHE A 42 -6.85 -16.29 -1.83
C PHE A 42 -5.96 -16.24 -0.59
N LEU A 43 -5.45 -15.06 -0.23
CA LEU A 43 -4.70 -14.85 1.01
C LEU A 43 -5.54 -15.20 2.25
N GLY A 44 -6.82 -14.82 2.26
CA GLY A 44 -7.74 -15.12 3.35
C GLY A 44 -8.01 -16.62 3.49
N LEU A 45 -8.12 -17.34 2.37
CA LEU A 45 -8.22 -18.80 2.39
C LEU A 45 -6.90 -19.44 2.86
N TRP A 46 -5.78 -19.02 2.30
CA TRP A 46 -4.45 -19.53 2.61
C TRP A 46 -3.38 -18.43 2.49
N PRO A 47 -2.53 -18.23 3.51
CA PRO A 47 -2.39 -19.02 4.74
C PRO A 47 -3.35 -18.66 5.89
N SER A 48 -4.25 -17.67 5.75
CA SER A 48 -5.01 -17.16 6.91
C SER A 48 -6.10 -18.12 7.44
N GLY A 49 -6.55 -19.10 6.64
CA GLY A 49 -7.49 -20.13 7.08
C GLY A 49 -8.92 -19.64 7.32
N TYR A 50 -9.30 -18.49 6.74
CA TYR A 50 -10.65 -17.94 6.84
C TYR A 50 -11.64 -18.78 6.02
N SER A 51 -12.91 -18.78 6.45
CA SER A 51 -13.97 -19.37 5.65
C SER A 51 -14.09 -18.63 4.31
N PRO A 52 -14.58 -19.27 3.23
CA PRO A 52 -14.79 -18.59 1.95
C PRO A 52 -15.66 -17.33 2.06
N LEU A 53 -16.65 -17.35 2.96
CA LEU A 53 -17.49 -16.20 3.23
C LEU A 53 -16.72 -15.05 3.87
N LEU A 54 -15.98 -15.32 4.96
CA LEU A 54 -15.15 -14.30 5.61
C LEU A 54 -14.10 -13.76 4.65
N SER A 55 -13.44 -14.64 3.90
CA SER A 55 -12.43 -14.25 2.92
C SER A 55 -13.00 -13.31 1.86
N GLY A 56 -14.20 -13.60 1.34
CA GLY A 56 -14.90 -12.73 0.38
C GLY A 56 -15.28 -11.37 0.95
N VAL A 57 -15.72 -11.32 2.22
CA VAL A 57 -16.04 -10.05 2.89
C VAL A 57 -14.76 -9.25 3.17
N TRP A 58 -13.72 -9.91 3.67
CA TRP A 58 -12.44 -9.29 4.00
C TRP A 58 -11.74 -8.74 2.77
N SER A 59 -11.77 -9.45 1.64
CA SER A 59 -11.11 -9.05 0.40
C SER A 59 -11.68 -7.78 -0.25
N VAL A 60 -12.86 -7.32 0.19
CA VAL A 60 -13.38 -6.01 -0.19
C VAL A 60 -12.48 -4.88 0.32
N ALA A 61 -11.70 -5.08 1.40
CA ALA A 61 -10.72 -4.10 1.87
C ALA A 61 -9.73 -3.69 0.76
N ASP A 62 -9.06 -4.67 0.14
CA ASP A 62 -8.11 -4.45 -0.95
C ASP A 62 -8.77 -3.86 -2.21
N PHE A 63 -10.00 -4.28 -2.50
CA PHE A 63 -10.77 -3.71 -3.59
C PHE A 63 -11.00 -2.21 -3.36
N LEU A 64 -11.45 -1.83 -2.16
CA LEU A 64 -11.67 -0.44 -1.78
C LEU A 64 -10.37 0.35 -1.79
N GLU A 65 -9.28 -0.26 -1.33
CA GLU A 65 -7.95 0.35 -1.30
C GLU A 65 -7.49 0.78 -2.70
N GLY A 66 -7.60 -0.11 -3.70
CA GLY A 66 -7.33 0.21 -5.09
C GLY A 66 -8.36 1.16 -5.71
N LEU A 67 -9.63 1.05 -5.30
CA LEU A 67 -10.72 1.88 -5.81
C LEU A 67 -10.56 3.35 -5.42
N MET A 68 -10.06 3.65 -4.21
CA MET A 68 -9.91 5.03 -3.76
C MET A 68 -9.12 5.91 -4.73
N PRO A 69 -7.86 5.58 -5.10
CA PRO A 69 -7.15 6.38 -6.09
C PRO A 69 -7.78 6.32 -7.46
N LEU A 70 -8.24 5.15 -7.91
CA LEU A 70 -8.90 5.04 -9.22
C LEU A 70 -10.05 6.03 -9.34
N LEU A 71 -10.97 6.02 -8.37
CA LEU A 71 -12.15 6.87 -8.34
C LEU A 71 -11.78 8.35 -8.43
N PHE A 72 -10.79 8.79 -7.64
CA PHE A 72 -10.37 10.19 -7.65
C PHE A 72 -9.66 10.61 -8.94
N PHE A 73 -8.73 9.79 -9.46
CA PHE A 73 -8.07 10.07 -10.73
C PHE A 73 -9.08 10.19 -11.89
N ARG A 74 -10.13 9.34 -11.91
CA ARG A 74 -11.17 9.41 -12.96
C ARG A 74 -12.14 10.57 -12.75
N MET A 75 -12.67 10.74 -11.54
CA MET A 75 -13.67 11.79 -11.24
C MET A 75 -13.07 13.19 -11.41
N LEU A 76 -11.83 13.39 -10.97
CA LEU A 76 -11.13 14.68 -11.11
C LEU A 76 -10.48 14.86 -12.49
N LYS A 77 -10.58 13.84 -13.37
CA LYS A 77 -9.97 13.82 -14.71
C LYS A 77 -8.47 14.15 -14.67
N VAL A 78 -7.78 13.63 -13.67
CA VAL A 78 -6.34 13.82 -13.50
C VAL A 78 -5.63 12.76 -14.32
N ASP A 79 -4.74 13.18 -15.22
CA ASP A 79 -3.89 12.26 -15.95
C ASP A 79 -2.73 11.81 -15.04
N PRO A 80 -2.57 10.52 -14.73
CA PRO A 80 -1.46 10.05 -13.91
C PRO A 80 -0.14 10.34 -14.65
N ASP A 81 0.57 11.36 -14.18
CA ASP A 81 1.91 11.72 -14.61
C ASP A 81 2.78 12.04 -13.40
N PHE A 82 3.60 11.06 -13.02
CA PHE A 82 4.52 11.13 -11.89
C PHE A 82 5.93 11.57 -12.30
N THR A 83 6.10 12.08 -13.54
CA THR A 83 7.42 12.51 -14.01
C THR A 83 7.87 13.79 -13.29
N ILE A 84 9.16 13.83 -12.95
CA ILE A 84 9.80 15.01 -12.37
C ILE A 84 10.44 15.82 -13.51
N LYS A 85 9.80 16.93 -13.88
CA LYS A 85 10.17 17.73 -15.05
C LYS A 85 11.48 18.52 -14.85
N ARG A 86 11.82 18.90 -13.60
CA ARG A 86 13.07 19.65 -13.32
C ARG A 86 14.27 18.71 -13.23
N PRO A 87 15.32 18.88 -14.07
CA PRO A 87 16.46 17.96 -14.10
C PRO A 87 17.22 17.84 -12.78
N THR A 88 17.40 18.95 -12.05
CA THR A 88 18.10 18.97 -10.76
C THR A 88 17.32 18.23 -9.68
N ALA A 89 15.99 18.43 -9.60
CA ALA A 89 15.14 17.70 -8.67
C ALA A 89 15.04 16.22 -9.00
N ALA A 90 15.02 15.85 -10.29
CA ALA A 90 15.00 14.45 -10.71
C ALA A 90 16.26 13.68 -10.26
N LYS A 91 17.42 14.34 -10.22
CA LYS A 91 18.68 13.77 -9.71
C LYS A 91 18.64 13.46 -8.21
N VAL A 92 17.85 14.20 -7.43
CA VAL A 92 17.68 14.00 -5.98
C VAL A 92 16.55 13.02 -5.69
N PHE A 93 15.44 13.17 -6.42
CA PHE A 93 14.23 12.36 -6.25
C PHE A 93 14.48 10.85 -6.45
N LYS A 94 15.17 10.47 -7.54
CA LYS A 94 15.40 9.05 -7.85
C LYS A 94 16.21 8.32 -6.76
N PRO A 95 17.34 8.87 -6.27
CA PRO A 95 18.04 8.29 -5.12
C PRO A 95 17.19 8.22 -3.85
N LEU A 96 16.40 9.24 -3.53
CA LEU A 96 15.56 9.22 -2.32
C LEU A 96 14.58 8.05 -2.33
N VAL A 97 13.87 7.87 -3.44
CA VAL A 97 12.91 6.78 -3.62
C VAL A 97 13.62 5.41 -3.65
N ALA A 98 14.75 5.31 -4.35
CA ALA A 98 15.51 4.07 -4.45
C ALA A 98 16.10 3.63 -3.10
N VAL A 99 16.69 4.58 -2.34
CA VAL A 99 17.26 4.31 -1.02
C VAL A 99 16.15 4.00 -0.02
N GLY A 100 15.03 4.73 -0.04
CA GLY A 100 13.87 4.44 0.80
C GLY A 100 13.33 3.02 0.58
N LEU A 101 13.19 2.62 -0.68
CA LEU A 101 12.80 1.26 -1.06
C LEU A 101 13.82 0.21 -0.60
N ALA A 102 15.12 0.46 -0.84
CA ALA A 102 16.19 -0.45 -0.46
C ALA A 102 16.24 -0.68 1.05
N LEU A 103 16.12 0.39 1.85
CA LEU A 103 16.10 0.31 3.30
C LEU A 103 14.90 -0.47 3.81
N LEU A 104 13.72 -0.26 3.22
CA LEU A 104 12.55 -1.05 3.56
C LEU A 104 12.82 -2.53 3.28
N ILE A 105 13.24 -2.89 2.07
CA ILE A 105 13.51 -4.29 1.68
C ILE A 105 14.55 -4.93 2.61
N VAL A 106 15.68 -4.25 2.86
CA VAL A 106 16.73 -4.73 3.77
C VAL A 106 16.16 -4.91 5.18
N GLY A 107 15.40 -3.95 5.68
CA GLY A 107 14.73 -4.04 6.97
C GLY A 107 13.80 -5.26 7.05
N LEU A 108 12.98 -5.48 6.02
CA LEU A 108 12.07 -6.65 5.96
C LEU A 108 12.86 -7.96 5.98
N ILE A 109 13.93 -8.06 5.19
CA ILE A 109 14.80 -9.25 5.16
C ILE A 109 15.42 -9.50 6.54
N VAL A 110 16.00 -8.47 7.16
CA VAL A 110 16.58 -8.58 8.51
C VAL A 110 15.54 -9.03 9.52
N GLN A 111 14.35 -8.43 9.52
CA GLN A 111 13.29 -8.81 10.46
C GLN A 111 12.88 -10.28 10.31
N VAL A 112 12.76 -10.75 9.07
CA VAL A 112 12.22 -12.08 8.77
C VAL A 112 13.21 -13.19 9.06
N TYR A 113 14.47 -13.01 8.64
CA TYR A 113 15.47 -14.05 8.77
C TYR A 113 16.22 -13.99 10.11
N LEU A 114 16.34 -12.80 10.71
CA LEU A 114 17.16 -12.60 11.90
C LEU A 114 16.33 -12.12 13.09
N GLY A 115 15.48 -11.10 12.90
CA GLY A 115 14.66 -10.52 13.98
C GLY A 115 13.69 -11.51 14.61
N ALA A 116 12.98 -12.29 13.79
CA ALA A 116 12.02 -13.28 14.27
C ALA A 116 12.68 -14.44 15.04
N ALA A 117 13.91 -14.81 14.70
CA ALA A 117 14.61 -15.95 15.28
C ALA A 117 15.49 -15.58 16.48
N TYR A 118 16.15 -14.41 16.43
CA TYR A 118 17.20 -14.03 17.38
C TYR A 118 16.88 -12.77 18.21
N GLY A 119 15.80 -12.05 17.90
CA GLY A 119 15.41 -10.85 18.65
C GLY A 119 16.38 -9.68 18.45
N GLU A 120 16.75 -8.99 19.53
CA GLU A 120 17.70 -7.87 19.48
C GLU A 120 19.13 -8.36 19.16
N PRO A 121 19.93 -7.60 18.37
CA PRO A 121 19.70 -6.23 17.91
C PRO A 121 18.94 -6.11 16.57
N PHE A 122 18.52 -7.23 15.98
CA PHE A 122 17.98 -7.26 14.60
C PHE A 122 16.61 -6.58 14.49
N VAL A 123 15.79 -6.66 15.54
CA VAL A 123 14.51 -5.93 15.63
C VAL A 123 14.74 -4.42 15.61
N SER A 124 15.74 -3.92 16.33
CA SER A 124 16.13 -2.50 16.27
C SER A 124 16.62 -2.09 14.88
N VAL A 125 17.45 -2.91 14.23
CA VAL A 125 17.92 -2.65 12.85
C VAL A 125 16.76 -2.52 11.87
N TYR A 126 15.79 -3.43 11.92
CA TYR A 126 14.57 -3.35 11.12
C TYR A 126 13.81 -2.04 11.37
N ARG A 127 13.58 -1.71 12.65
CA ARG A 127 12.83 -0.50 13.04
C ARG A 127 13.48 0.77 12.49
N TYR A 128 14.80 0.90 12.63
CA TYR A 128 15.52 2.07 12.11
C TYR A 128 15.50 2.13 10.58
N ALA A 129 15.69 0.99 9.90
CA ALA A 129 15.62 0.93 8.44
C ALA A 129 14.23 1.35 7.92
N LEU A 130 13.16 0.90 8.60
CA LEU A 130 11.79 1.28 8.29
C LEU A 130 11.52 2.77 8.48
N TYR A 131 11.86 3.34 9.65
CA TYR A 131 11.63 4.77 9.91
C TYR A 131 12.45 5.67 9.01
N PHE A 132 13.70 5.30 8.72
CA PHE A 132 14.54 6.06 7.80
C PHE A 132 14.03 5.95 6.36
N GLY A 133 13.62 4.76 5.92
CA GLY A 133 13.02 4.55 4.59
C GLY A 133 11.71 5.32 4.41
N LEU A 134 10.86 5.36 5.43
CA LEU A 134 9.64 6.17 5.46
C LEU A 134 9.96 7.67 5.35
N ALA A 135 10.91 8.16 6.16
CA ALA A 135 11.30 9.57 6.12
C ALA A 135 11.79 9.99 4.73
N LEU A 136 12.65 9.19 4.10
CA LEU A 136 13.14 9.45 2.74
C LEU A 136 12.01 9.44 1.70
N SER A 137 11.04 8.55 1.86
CA SER A 137 9.91 8.45 0.92
C SER A 137 8.92 9.59 1.09
N VAL A 138 8.67 10.05 2.32
CA VAL A 138 7.90 11.27 2.58
C VAL A 138 8.60 12.48 1.95
N ILE A 139 9.92 12.62 2.12
CA ILE A 139 10.69 13.69 1.46
C ILE A 139 10.56 13.56 -0.07
N GLY A 140 10.68 12.34 -0.61
CA GLY A 140 10.49 12.06 -2.04
C GLY A 140 9.11 12.51 -2.55
N ILE A 141 8.03 12.14 -1.85
CA ILE A 141 6.65 12.53 -2.15
C ILE A 141 6.50 14.05 -2.10
N LEU A 142 7.05 14.72 -1.09
CA LEU A 142 7.00 16.18 -0.99
C LEU A 142 7.74 16.83 -2.17
N VAL A 143 8.95 16.37 -2.50
CA VAL A 143 9.68 16.82 -3.69
C VAL A 143 8.83 16.60 -4.95
N GLY A 144 8.18 15.45 -5.07
CA GLY A 144 7.23 15.15 -6.13
C GLY A 144 6.08 16.15 -6.21
N ALA A 145 5.44 16.44 -5.08
CA ALA A 145 4.32 17.38 -5.00
C ALA A 145 4.71 18.83 -5.34
N PHE A 146 5.92 19.25 -4.99
CA PHE A 146 6.40 20.61 -5.27
C PHE A 146 6.99 20.79 -6.66
N VAL A 147 7.56 19.73 -7.25
CA VAL A 147 8.37 19.83 -8.48
C VAL A 147 7.77 19.06 -9.67
N GLY A 148 6.95 18.05 -9.42
CA GLY A 148 6.16 17.34 -10.41
C GLY A 148 4.81 18.00 -10.68
N GLU A 149 3.88 17.24 -11.25
CA GLU A 149 2.54 17.74 -11.52
C GLU A 149 1.66 17.73 -10.27
N LYS A 150 1.33 18.93 -9.77
CA LYS A 150 0.67 19.14 -8.47
C LYS A 150 -0.64 18.37 -8.35
N ARG A 151 -1.43 18.32 -9.44
CA ARG A 151 -2.72 17.60 -9.45
C ARG A 151 -2.52 16.09 -9.31
N THR A 152 -1.54 15.51 -10.00
CA THR A 152 -1.21 14.08 -9.88
C THR A 152 -0.79 13.74 -8.47
N TRP A 153 0.19 14.46 -7.94
CA TRP A 153 0.75 14.17 -6.62
C TRP A 153 -0.26 14.43 -5.50
N GLY A 154 -1.01 15.54 -5.55
CA GLY A 154 -2.06 15.82 -4.58
C GLY A 154 -3.16 14.77 -4.59
N THR A 155 -3.57 14.32 -5.79
CA THR A 155 -4.55 13.23 -5.93
C THR A 155 -4.00 11.95 -5.34
N TYR A 156 -2.77 11.57 -5.67
CA TYR A 156 -2.18 10.34 -5.17
C TYR A 156 -1.96 10.34 -3.66
N ILE A 157 -1.43 11.42 -3.08
CA ILE A 157 -1.23 11.53 -1.63
C ILE A 157 -2.57 11.38 -0.91
N LEU A 158 -3.59 12.13 -1.33
CA LEU A 158 -4.89 12.08 -0.68
C LEU A 158 -5.57 10.73 -0.88
N SER A 159 -5.73 10.30 -2.14
CA SER A 159 -6.59 9.16 -2.47
C SER A 159 -5.87 7.82 -2.47
N GLY A 160 -4.61 7.79 -2.92
CA GLY A 160 -3.83 6.56 -3.09
C GLY A 160 -2.89 6.22 -1.95
N VAL A 161 -2.75 7.10 -0.95
CA VAL A 161 -2.03 6.82 0.30
C VAL A 161 -2.98 6.94 1.48
N ILE A 162 -3.56 8.12 1.73
CA ILE A 162 -4.35 8.35 2.95
C ILE A 162 -5.72 7.65 2.89
N LEU A 163 -6.56 7.98 1.91
CA LEU A 163 -7.92 7.42 1.84
C LEU A 163 -7.91 5.93 1.55
N ALA A 164 -7.02 5.46 0.68
CA ALA A 164 -6.79 4.04 0.43
C ALA A 164 -6.62 3.28 1.76
N SER A 165 -5.62 3.67 2.55
CA SER A 165 -5.27 3.02 3.84
C SER A 165 -6.36 3.13 4.90
N VAL A 166 -7.04 4.28 4.98
CA VAL A 166 -8.09 4.50 6.00
C VAL A 166 -9.35 3.72 5.66
N VAL A 167 -9.78 3.72 4.40
CA VAL A 167 -11.01 3.04 3.97
C VAL A 167 -10.79 1.53 3.96
N SER A 168 -9.67 1.05 3.44
CA SER A 168 -9.32 -0.38 3.45
C SER A 168 -9.14 -0.87 4.88
N GLY A 169 -8.37 -0.15 5.70
CA GLY A 169 -8.13 -0.50 7.10
C GLY A 169 -9.43 -0.52 7.92
N ALA A 170 -10.34 0.44 7.71
CA ALA A 170 -11.63 0.46 8.41
C ALA A 170 -12.49 -0.76 8.03
N TRP A 171 -12.58 -1.08 6.73
CA TRP A 171 -13.33 -2.24 6.27
C TRP A 171 -12.70 -3.55 6.74
N GLY A 172 -11.38 -3.68 6.57
CA GLY A 172 -10.60 -4.84 7.00
C GLY A 172 -10.75 -5.10 8.49
N ALA A 173 -10.52 -4.07 9.32
CA ALA A 173 -10.67 -4.18 10.77
C ALA A 173 -12.09 -4.56 11.17
N TRP A 174 -13.11 -3.92 10.58
CA TRP A 174 -14.51 -4.25 10.85
C TRP A 174 -14.81 -5.71 10.52
N SER A 175 -14.40 -6.17 9.33
CA SER A 175 -14.66 -7.55 8.89
C SER A 175 -13.99 -8.60 9.77
N LEU A 176 -12.84 -8.28 10.37
CA LEU A 176 -12.11 -9.20 11.22
C LEU A 176 -12.56 -9.19 12.68
N THR A 177 -13.25 -8.14 13.16
CA THR A 177 -13.51 -7.95 14.60
C THR A 177 -14.99 -7.76 14.97
N LEU A 178 -15.86 -7.34 14.03
CA LEU A 178 -17.19 -6.82 14.36
C LEU A 178 -18.37 -7.53 13.66
N ILE A 179 -18.13 -8.56 12.85
CA ILE A 179 -19.20 -9.35 12.21
C ILE A 179 -19.59 -10.52 13.12
N PRO A 180 -20.80 -10.51 13.72
CA PRO A 180 -21.23 -11.57 14.64
C PRO A 180 -21.24 -12.95 13.97
N GLY A 181 -20.60 -13.93 14.61
CA GLY A 181 -20.55 -15.32 14.13
C GLY A 181 -19.63 -15.56 12.92
N LEU A 182 -18.93 -14.54 12.42
CA LEU A 182 -18.01 -14.66 11.28
C LEU A 182 -16.61 -14.13 11.59
N SER A 183 -16.51 -13.00 12.30
CA SER A 183 -15.23 -12.38 12.64
C SER A 183 -14.40 -13.27 13.57
N PRO A 184 -13.11 -13.51 13.25
CA PRO A 184 -12.25 -14.39 14.04
C PRO A 184 -11.60 -13.70 15.23
N LEU A 185 -11.59 -12.36 15.27
CA LEU A 185 -10.96 -11.58 16.32
C LEU A 185 -12.02 -10.95 17.25
N PRO A 186 -11.68 -10.73 18.53
CA PRO A 186 -12.53 -9.98 19.44
C PRO A 186 -12.76 -8.52 19.00
N ALA A 187 -13.93 -7.97 19.33
CA ALA A 187 -14.35 -6.62 18.95
C ALA A 187 -13.43 -5.53 19.51
N GLU A 188 -12.87 -5.73 20.69
CA GLU A 188 -11.93 -4.82 21.35
C GLU A 188 -10.61 -4.64 20.59
N LEU A 189 -10.28 -5.55 19.67
CA LEU A 189 -9.09 -5.43 18.84
C LEU A 189 -9.29 -4.50 17.64
N PHE A 190 -10.51 -4.02 17.37
CA PHE A 190 -10.78 -3.13 16.22
C PHE A 190 -9.80 -1.95 16.15
N PRO A 191 -9.55 -1.15 17.22
CA PRO A 191 -8.66 0.00 17.13
C PRO A 191 -7.21 -0.39 16.81
N VAL A 192 -6.76 -1.53 17.35
CA VAL A 192 -5.40 -2.04 17.15
C VAL A 192 -5.23 -2.54 15.72
N VAL A 193 -6.18 -3.33 15.23
CA VAL A 193 -6.20 -3.84 13.84
C VAL A 193 -6.29 -2.68 12.86
N PHE A 194 -7.21 -1.74 13.06
CA PHE A 194 -7.39 -0.57 12.20
C PHE A 194 -6.12 0.29 12.12
N THR A 195 -5.55 0.66 13.27
CA THR A 195 -4.37 1.54 13.31
C THR A 195 -3.14 0.87 12.73
N GLY A 196 -2.89 -0.40 13.08
CA GLY A 196 -1.78 -1.18 12.53
C GLY A 196 -1.87 -1.33 11.01
N TRP A 197 -3.08 -1.62 10.49
CA TRP A 197 -3.35 -1.73 9.07
C TRP A 197 -3.15 -0.38 8.35
N ALA A 198 -3.85 0.67 8.78
CA ALA A 198 -3.82 1.96 8.11
C ALA A 198 -2.41 2.58 8.11
N ILE A 199 -1.67 2.47 9.21
CA ILE A 199 -0.28 2.95 9.27
C ILE A 199 0.61 2.10 8.35
N GLY A 200 0.40 0.79 8.33
CA GLY A 200 1.12 -0.13 7.48
C GLY A 200 0.99 0.18 5.99
N ASP A 201 -0.25 0.38 5.54
CA ASP A 201 -0.58 0.72 4.17
C ASP A 201 0.00 2.08 3.78
N ILE A 202 -0.11 3.09 4.66
CA ILE A 202 0.52 4.40 4.44
C ILE A 202 2.01 4.24 4.17
N ILE A 203 2.71 3.42 4.97
CA ILE A 203 4.15 3.19 4.81
C ILE A 203 4.46 2.53 3.46
N VAL A 204 3.81 1.40 3.15
CA VAL A 204 4.12 0.66 1.91
C VAL A 204 3.69 1.41 0.66
N LEU A 205 2.56 2.11 0.68
CA LEU A 205 2.10 2.94 -0.44
C LEU A 205 3.04 4.14 -0.63
N ALA A 206 3.42 4.82 0.44
CA ALA A 206 4.33 5.95 0.37
C ALA A 206 5.72 5.55 -0.17
N ILE A 207 6.23 4.37 0.21
CA ILE A 207 7.56 3.91 -0.20
C ILE A 207 7.50 3.18 -1.55
N ILE A 208 6.89 1.99 -1.57
CA ILE A 208 6.89 1.08 -2.72
C ILE A 208 5.92 1.56 -3.79
N GLY A 209 4.71 1.97 -3.40
CA GLY A 209 3.69 2.44 -4.34
C GLY A 209 4.18 3.65 -5.15
N THR A 210 4.73 4.65 -4.45
CA THR A 210 5.38 5.81 -5.09
C THR A 210 6.53 5.40 -6.00
N ALA A 211 7.38 4.47 -5.57
CA ALA A 211 8.49 3.99 -6.40
C ALA A 211 8.02 3.36 -7.70
N LEU A 212 7.02 2.49 -7.65
CA LEU A 212 6.43 1.85 -8.82
C LEU A 212 5.76 2.87 -9.74
N LEU A 213 4.96 3.78 -9.19
CA LEU A 213 4.30 4.83 -9.97
C LEU A 213 5.30 5.71 -10.70
N THR A 214 6.35 6.14 -10.02
CA THR A 214 7.33 7.06 -10.62
C THR A 214 8.25 6.38 -11.62
N ALA A 215 8.60 5.12 -11.41
CA ALA A 215 9.45 4.35 -12.31
C ALA A 215 8.70 3.83 -13.55
N LEU A 216 7.47 3.32 -13.36
CA LEU A 216 6.80 2.51 -14.37
C LEU A 216 5.70 3.24 -15.13
N THR A 217 5.09 4.31 -14.58
CA THR A 217 3.99 5.03 -15.27
C THR A 217 4.31 5.40 -16.73
N PRO A 218 5.50 5.92 -17.07
CA PRO A 218 5.81 6.26 -18.47
C PRO A 218 5.82 5.06 -19.42
N MET A 219 6.24 3.88 -18.94
CA MET A 219 6.21 2.63 -19.72
C MET A 219 4.80 2.09 -19.81
N ILE A 220 4.08 2.01 -18.69
CA ILE A 220 2.73 1.45 -18.64
C ILE A 220 1.77 2.25 -19.53
N LYS A 221 1.82 3.59 -19.51
CA LYS A 221 0.98 4.44 -20.37
C LYS A 221 1.19 4.22 -21.87
N ARG A 222 2.34 3.68 -22.29
CA ARG A 222 2.66 3.36 -23.69
C ARG A 222 2.29 1.93 -24.08
N SER A 223 1.88 1.13 -23.09
CA SER A 223 1.56 -0.29 -23.28
C SER A 223 0.05 -0.51 -23.47
N PRO A 224 -0.36 -1.65 -24.06
CA PRO A 224 -1.77 -2.00 -24.23
C PRO A 224 -2.53 -2.26 -22.92
N ILE A 225 -1.84 -2.47 -21.80
CA ILE A 225 -2.47 -2.75 -20.50
C ILE A 225 -2.99 -1.51 -19.80
N TYR A 226 -2.67 -0.30 -20.29
CA TYR A 226 -3.17 0.94 -19.69
C TYR A 226 -4.62 1.21 -20.07
N VAL A 227 -5.46 1.38 -19.05
CA VAL A 227 -6.90 1.59 -19.18
C VAL A 227 -7.22 3.07 -18.98
N LYS A 228 -7.90 3.67 -19.95
CA LYS A 228 -8.18 5.13 -19.95
C LYS A 228 -9.46 5.51 -19.22
N ARG A 229 -10.39 4.57 -19.02
CA ARG A 229 -11.61 4.79 -18.24
C ARG A 229 -11.64 3.83 -17.05
N TRP A 230 -12.73 3.10 -16.88
CA TRP A 230 -12.91 2.17 -15.76
C TRP A 230 -12.47 0.75 -16.12
N TRP A 231 -12.83 0.28 -17.32
CA TRP A 231 -12.54 -1.09 -17.80
C TRP A 231 -11.80 -1.12 -19.14
N THR A 232 -11.86 -0.02 -19.90
CA THR A 232 -11.28 0.19 -21.24
C THR A 232 -10.68 1.59 -21.35
#